data_AF-A0A1F4R4F5-F1
#
_entry.id   AF-A0A1F4R4F5-F1
#
_cell.length_a   1.000
_cell.length_b   1.000
_cell.length_c   1.000
_cell.angle_alpha   90.00
_cell.angle_beta   90.00
_cell.angle_gamma   90.00
#
_symmetry.space_group_name_H-M   'P 1'
#
loop_
_entity.id
_entity.type
_entity.pdbx_description
1 polymer ?
#
loop_
_entity_poly.entity_id
_entity_poly.type
_entity_poly.pdbx_seq_one_letter_code
_entity_poly.pdbx_strand_id
1 'polypeptide(L)'
;MNPVNRFKIDNYKEILREIEELGRLDYLRDLEDKVIKEIADLIHENSDEARAQLIKLEQLVEAKLDFTPRNKFLLSAFKNSLSGALSVAKFYLF
;
A
#
# COMPACT_ATOMS: atom_id res chain seq x y z
N MET A 1 -1.12 -14.24 -13.83
CA MET A 1 -0.28 -13.02 -13.92
C MET A 1 -0.21 -12.41 -12.52
N ASN A 2 0.95 -11.90 -12.06
CA ASN A 2 1.04 -11.27 -10.74
C ASN A 2 0.34 -9.89 -10.78
N PRO A 3 -0.75 -9.67 -10.02
CA PRO A 3 -1.50 -8.42 -10.05
C PRO A 3 -0.68 -7.22 -9.52
N VAL A 4 0.38 -7.46 -8.74
CA VAL A 4 1.26 -6.41 -8.24
C VAL A 4 1.98 -5.66 -9.37
N ASN A 5 2.20 -6.31 -10.52
CA ASN A 5 2.87 -5.67 -11.66
C ASN A 5 2.13 -4.44 -12.19
N ARG A 6 0.81 -4.39 -12.04
CA ARG A 6 -0.06 -3.28 -12.46
C ARG A 6 -0.42 -2.31 -11.33
N PHE A 7 0.22 -2.43 -10.16
CA PHE A 7 0.02 -1.52 -9.03
C PHE A 7 0.22 -0.05 -9.41
N LYS A 8 -0.74 0.77 -8.99
CA LYS A 8 -0.74 2.23 -8.88
C LYS A 8 -1.48 2.59 -7.60
N ILE A 9 -1.22 3.75 -7.01
CA ILE A 9 -1.94 4.19 -5.80
C ILE A 9 -3.47 4.15 -6.02
N ASP A 10 -3.94 4.57 -7.19
CA ASP A 10 -5.36 4.58 -7.55
C ASP A 10 -6.05 3.22 -7.50
N ASN A 11 -5.32 2.14 -7.80
CA ASN A 11 -5.88 0.78 -7.88
C ASN A 11 -5.48 -0.11 -6.69
N TYR A 12 -4.87 0.44 -5.64
CA TYR A 12 -4.40 -0.30 -4.46
C TYR A 12 -5.43 -1.31 -3.92
N LYS A 13 -6.69 -0.89 -3.73
CA LYS A 13 -7.75 -1.76 -3.21
C LYS A 13 -8.13 -2.89 -4.16
N GLU A 14 -8.10 -2.63 -5.47
CA GLU A 14 -8.36 -3.63 -6.50
C GLU A 14 -7.26 -4.70 -6.50
N ILE A 15 -5.99 -4.29 -6.47
CA ILE A 15 -4.86 -5.23 -6.39
C ILE A 15 -4.95 -6.09 -5.13
N LEU A 16 -5.25 -5.46 -3.99
CA LEU A 16 -5.37 -6.17 -2.72
C LEU A 16 -6.51 -7.19 -2.74
N ARG A 17 -7.65 -6.86 -3.36
CA ARG A 17 -8.76 -7.79 -3.53
C ARG A 17 -8.36 -8.97 -4.40
N GLU A 18 -7.70 -8.74 -5.53
CA GLU A 18 -7.29 -9.82 -6.41
C GLU A 18 -6.28 -10.76 -5.74
N ILE A 19 -5.35 -10.24 -4.96
CA ILE A 19 -4.41 -11.05 -4.17
C ILE A 19 -5.17 -11.99 -3.22
N GLU A 20 -6.20 -11.47 -2.54
CA GLU A 20 -7.05 -12.22 -1.62
C GLU A 20 -7.92 -13.27 -2.33
N GLU A 21 -8.50 -12.92 -3.48
CA GLU A 21 -9.29 -13.83 -4.32
C GLU A 21 -8.45 -15.00 -4.82
N LEU A 22 -7.23 -14.72 -5.30
CA LEU A 22 -6.25 -15.71 -5.72
C LEU A 22 -5.71 -16.55 -4.56
N GLY A 23 -5.84 -16.07 -3.32
CA GLY A 23 -5.28 -16.73 -2.13
C GLY A 23 -3.75 -16.80 -2.14
N ARG A 24 -3.09 -15.88 -2.86
CA ARG A 24 -1.64 -15.89 -3.10
C ARG A 24 -0.95 -14.89 -2.17
N LEU A 25 -0.68 -15.35 -0.95
CA LEU A 25 -0.09 -14.53 0.12
C LEU A 25 1.32 -14.03 -0.21
N ASP A 26 2.04 -14.72 -1.08
CA ASP A 26 3.32 -14.27 -1.64
C ASP A 26 3.19 -12.91 -2.34
N TYR A 27 2.07 -12.68 -3.04
CA TYR A 27 1.82 -11.40 -3.69
C TYR A 27 1.51 -10.26 -2.72
N LEU A 28 1.10 -10.57 -1.48
CA LEU A 28 0.92 -9.53 -0.45
C LEU A 28 2.27 -8.92 -0.06
N ARG A 29 3.32 -9.75 0.04
CA ARG A 29 4.69 -9.31 0.27
C ARG A 29 5.24 -8.53 -0.93
N ASP A 30 5.02 -9.03 -2.14
CA ASP A 30 5.42 -8.30 -3.36
C ASP A 30 4.75 -6.91 -3.41
N LEU A 31 3.48 -6.83 -3.03
CA LEU A 31 2.74 -5.56 -2.95
C LEU A 31 3.34 -4.64 -1.89
N GLU A 32 3.71 -5.19 -0.73
CA GLU A 32 4.33 -4.45 0.37
C GLU A 32 5.63 -3.78 -0.09
N ASP A 33 6.54 -4.56 -0.66
CA ASP A 33 7.83 -4.08 -1.15
C ASP A 33 7.63 -2.99 -2.21
N LYS A 34 6.64 -3.16 -3.10
CA LYS A 34 6.34 -2.20 -4.16
C LYS A 34 5.74 -0.89 -3.62
N VAL A 35 4.82 -0.97 -2.64
CA VAL A 35 4.23 0.22 -2.02
C VAL A 35 5.28 0.97 -1.20
N ILE A 36 6.14 0.27 -0.45
CA ILE A 36 7.23 0.89 0.31
C ILE A 36 8.20 1.60 -0.62
N LYS A 37 8.54 0.99 -1.76
CA LYS A 37 9.36 1.64 -2.78
C LYS A 37 8.70 2.92 -3.31
N GLU A 38 7.41 2.86 -3.63
CA GLU A 38 6.66 4.05 -4.08
C GLU A 38 6.69 5.16 -3.03
N ILE A 39 6.52 4.82 -1.75
CA ILE A 39 6.64 5.78 -0.65
C ILE A 39 8.03 6.43 -0.63
N ALA A 40 9.10 5.62 -0.77
CA ALA A 40 10.46 6.14 -0.80
C ALA A 40 10.71 7.07 -2.00
N ASP A 41 10.20 6.71 -3.18
CA ASP A 41 10.32 7.51 -4.40
C ASP A 41 9.57 8.86 -4.23
N LEU A 42 8.38 8.86 -3.63
CA LEU A 42 7.62 10.08 -3.32
C LEU A 42 8.32 10.98 -2.29
N ILE A 43 8.98 10.39 -1.27
CA ILE A 43 9.83 11.15 -0.34
C ILE A 43 10.97 11.83 -1.10
N HIS A 44 11.58 11.10 -2.05
CA HIS A 44 12.71 11.62 -2.80
C HIS A 44 12.32 12.75 -3.77
N GLU A 45 11.11 12.67 -4.35
CA GLU A 45 10.58 13.69 -5.23
C GLU A 45 10.33 15.03 -4.50
N ASN A 46 9.85 14.97 -3.25
CA ASN A 46 9.64 16.13 -2.37
C ASN A 46 8.86 17.29 -3.03
N SER A 47 7.82 16.94 -3.80
CA SER A 47 6.88 17.87 -4.45
C SER A 47 5.55 17.94 -3.69
N ASP A 48 4.74 18.97 -3.98
CA ASP A 48 3.39 19.06 -3.42
C ASP A 48 2.48 17.95 -3.98
N GLU A 49 2.71 17.54 -5.23
CA GLU A 49 2.09 16.37 -5.84
C GLU A 49 2.45 15.08 -5.07
N ALA A 50 3.72 14.91 -4.71
CA ALA A 50 4.17 13.73 -3.96
C ALA A 50 3.54 13.66 -2.56
N ARG A 51 3.45 14.81 -1.88
CA ARG A 51 2.73 14.93 -0.60
C ARG A 51 1.25 14.54 -0.74
N ALA A 52 0.58 15.03 -1.79
CA ALA A 52 -0.82 14.71 -2.05
C ALA A 52 -1.01 13.20 -2.32
N GLN A 53 -0.09 12.57 -3.04
CA GLN A 53 -0.12 11.12 -3.29
C GLN A 53 0.10 10.31 -2.01
N LEU A 54 1.01 10.72 -1.12
CA LEU A 54 1.20 10.05 0.17
C LEU A 54 -0.03 10.14 1.08
N ILE A 55 -0.67 11.31 1.14
CA ILE A 55 -1.93 11.47 1.88
C ILE A 55 -3.01 10.54 1.31
N LYS A 56 -3.11 10.47 -0.02
CA LYS A 56 -4.05 9.56 -0.69
C LYS A 56 -3.76 8.09 -0.36
N LEU A 57 -2.50 7.68 -0.40
CA LEU A 57 -2.08 6.31 -0.06
C LEU A 57 -2.42 5.97 1.39
N GLU A 58 -2.16 6.88 2.33
CA GLU A 58 -2.53 6.70 3.73
C GLU A 58 -4.02 6.48 3.93
N GLN A 59 -4.86 7.33 3.32
CA GLN A 59 -6.30 7.17 3.36
C GLN A 59 -6.75 5.80 2.81
N LEU A 60 -6.09 5.30 1.77
CA LEU A 60 -6.38 3.99 1.19
C LEU A 60 -5.97 2.83 2.11
N VAL A 61 -4.83 2.94 2.80
CA VAL A 61 -4.33 1.95 3.77
C VAL A 61 -5.24 1.89 4.99
N GLU A 62 -5.64 3.03 5.53
CA GLU A 62 -6.50 3.14 6.73
C GLU A 62 -7.97 2.82 6.44
N ALA A 63 -8.42 3.00 5.20
CA ALA A 63 -9.80 2.74 4.82
C ALA A 63 -10.24 1.31 5.18
N LYS A 64 -11.50 1.21 5.63
CA LYS A 64 -12.19 -0.08 5.74
C LYS A 64 -12.21 -0.76 4.37
N LEU A 65 -11.89 -2.04 4.39
CA LEU A 65 -12.00 -2.89 3.22
C LEU A 65 -13.47 -3.22 2.98
N ASP A 66 -13.85 -3.30 1.71
CA ASP A 66 -15.18 -3.67 1.26
C ASP A 66 -15.34 -5.18 1.05
N PHE A 67 -14.31 -5.95 1.41
CA PHE A 67 -14.32 -7.40 1.42
C PHE A 67 -13.82 -7.94 2.77
N THR A 68 -14.17 -9.18 3.09
CA THR A 68 -13.67 -9.88 4.29
C THR A 68 -12.38 -10.62 3.93
N PRO A 69 -11.23 -10.25 4.52
CA PRO A 69 -9.97 -10.92 4.24
C PRO A 69 -9.99 -12.38 4.68
N ARG A 70 -9.44 -13.28 3.86
CA ARG A 70 -9.23 -14.68 4.24
C ARG A 70 -8.17 -14.78 5.34
N ASN A 71 -7.10 -13.98 5.24
CA ASN A 71 -6.01 -13.94 6.22
C ASN A 71 -5.93 -12.58 6.92
N LYS A 72 -6.82 -12.37 7.90
CA LYS A 72 -6.88 -11.13 8.69
C LYS A 72 -5.54 -10.77 9.35
N PHE A 73 -4.81 -11.76 9.88
CA PHE A 73 -3.54 -11.54 10.56
C PHE A 73 -2.47 -10.96 9.62
N LEU A 74 -2.26 -11.60 8.45
CA LEU A 74 -1.27 -11.14 7.48
C LEU A 74 -1.64 -9.78 6.90
N LEU A 75 -2.93 -9.55 6.67
CA LEU A 75 -3.37 -8.25 6.19
C LEU A 75 -3.19 -7.14 7.23
N SER A 76 -3.41 -7.45 8.51
CA SER A 76 -3.09 -6.51 9.60
C SER A 76 -1.59 -6.24 9.69
N ALA A 77 -0.73 -7.26 9.56
CA ALA A 77 0.72 -7.07 9.54
C ALA A 77 1.17 -6.19 8.36
N PHE A 78 0.65 -6.47 7.16
CA PHE A 78 0.85 -5.67 5.96
C PHE A 78 0.44 -4.20 6.15
N LYS A 79 -0.79 -3.96 6.65
CA LYS A 79 -1.25 -2.59 6.92
C LYS A 79 -0.35 -1.87 7.94
N ASN A 80 0.04 -2.55 9.01
CA ASN A 80 0.92 -1.97 10.03
C ASN A 80 2.29 -1.57 9.46
N SER A 81 2.85 -2.40 8.58
CA SER A 81 4.10 -2.11 7.90
C SER A 81 3.98 -0.85 7.02
N LEU A 82 2.93 -0.77 6.21
CA LEU A 82 2.65 0.42 5.39
C LEU A 82 2.41 1.67 6.24
N SER A 83 1.66 1.57 7.34
CA SER A 83 1.45 2.68 8.28
C SER A 83 2.78 3.14 8.90
N GLY A 84 3.69 2.23 9.23
CA GLY A 84 5.04 2.56 9.69
C GLY A 84 5.82 3.35 8.63
N ALA A 85 5.85 2.86 7.39
CA ALA A 85 6.51 3.53 6.27
C ALA A 85 5.93 4.93 6.00
N LEU A 86 4.59 5.06 6.01
CA LEU A 86 3.89 6.34 5.84
C LEU A 86 4.19 7.33 6.98
N SER A 87 4.26 6.85 8.22
CA SER A 87 4.64 7.69 9.36
C SER A 87 6.06 8.25 9.21
N VAL A 88 6.99 7.44 8.68
CA VAL A 88 8.34 7.90 8.38
C VAL A 88 8.32 8.91 7.23
N ALA A 89 7.57 8.64 6.16
CA ALA A 89 7.43 9.55 5.02
C ALA A 89 6.95 10.94 5.45
N LYS A 90 5.99 10.98 6.38
CA LYS A 90 5.50 12.23 6.95
C LYS A 90 6.60 13.05 7.60
N PHE A 91 7.44 12.43 8.43
CA PHE A 91 8.54 13.11 9.11
C PHE A 91 9.54 13.79 8.15
N TYR A 92 9.71 13.24 6.94
CA TYR A 92 10.63 13.83 5.95
C TYR A 92 9.99 14.94 5.12
N LEU A 93 8.68 14.91 4.92
CA LEU A 93 7.98 15.78 3.96
C LEU A 93 7.11 16.85 4.60
N PHE A 94 6.71 16.70 5.87
CA PHE A 94 5.81 17.57 6.62
C PHE A 94 6.45 18.00 7.94
#